data_AF-A0A9D6ZUW5-F1
#
_entry.id   AF-A0A9D6ZUW5-F1
#
_cell.length_a   1.000
_cell.length_b   1.000
_cell.length_c   1.000
_cell.angle_alpha   90.00
_cell.angle_beta   90.00
_cell.angle_gamma   90.00
#
_symmetry.space_group_name_H-M   'P 1'
#
loop_
_entity.id
_entity.type
_entity.pdbx_description
1 polymer ?
#
loop_
_entity_poly.entity_id
_entity_poly.type
_entity_poly.pdbx_seq_one_letter_code
_entity_poly.pdbx_strand_id
1 'polypeptide(L)'
;MNIGDIYAVEIPPSNGHEQAGTRPAVIIQSPRFELRLPTVLIVPLTSQLKAQMFPGTFVIEPDAANRLTTRSVALVFQLRAIDKRRLKNQIGKLGQADLTLIQSHIKQLIQIEEEN
;
A
#
# COMPACT_ATOMS: atom_id res chain seq x y z
N MET A 1 10.91 9.23 3.68
CA MET A 1 9.81 8.53 2.98
C MET A 1 8.49 9.11 3.50
N ASN A 2 7.50 9.35 2.65
CA ASN A 2 6.24 9.98 3.04
C ASN A 2 5.04 9.06 2.86
N ILE A 3 3.97 9.34 3.60
CA ILE A 3 2.67 8.68 3.37
C ILE A 3 2.24 8.95 1.92
N GLY A 4 1.78 7.91 1.24
CA GLY A 4 1.32 7.94 -0.15
C GLY A 4 2.44 7.73 -1.17
N ASP A 5 3.72 7.71 -0.76
CA ASP A 5 4.79 7.32 -1.68
C ASP A 5 4.59 5.86 -2.13
N ILE A 6 4.87 5.58 -3.40
CA ILE A 6 4.81 4.24 -3.97
C ILE A 6 6.23 3.74 -4.19
N TYR A 7 6.56 2.58 -3.65
CA TYR A 7 7.85 1.93 -3.81
C TYR A 7 7.67 0.56 -4.48
N ALA A 8 8.66 0.15 -5.28
CA ALA A 8 8.85 -1.25 -5.57
C ALA A 8 9.36 -1.93 -4.29
N VAL A 9 8.67 -2.98 -3.84
CA VAL A 9 9.01 -3.71 -2.62
C VAL A 9 9.15 -5.20 -2.90
N GLU A 10 10.10 -5.84 -2.24
CA GLU A 10 10.30 -7.29 -2.30
C GLU A 10 9.65 -7.94 -1.08
N ILE A 11 8.49 -8.58 -1.26
CA ILE A 11 7.79 -9.26 -0.17
C ILE A 11 8.16 -10.75 -0.19
N PRO A 12 8.72 -11.31 0.90
CA PRO A 12 9.10 -12.71 0.95
C PRO A 12 7.91 -13.65 0.65
N PRO A 13 8.16 -14.83 0.06
CA PRO A 13 7.13 -15.85 -0.10
C PRO A 13 6.60 -16.30 1.25
N SER A 14 5.30 -16.61 1.30
CA SER A 14 4.64 -17.25 2.42
C SER A 14 3.95 -18.52 1.94
N ASN A 15 3.71 -19.47 2.85
CA ASN A 15 2.93 -20.69 2.54
C ASN A 15 1.41 -20.44 2.66
N GLY A 16 0.95 -19.22 2.42
CA GLY A 16 -0.44 -18.82 2.62
C GLY A 16 -0.92 -17.74 1.65
N HIS A 17 -1.93 -16.98 2.07
CA HIS A 17 -2.58 -15.94 1.27
C HIS A 17 -1.94 -14.55 1.43
N GLU A 18 -0.82 -14.45 2.13
CA GLU A 18 -0.08 -13.19 2.20
C GLU A 18 0.50 -12.83 0.84
N GLN A 19 0.49 -11.54 0.49
CA GLN A 19 1.18 -11.08 -0.71
C GLN A 19 2.68 -11.37 -0.65
N ALA A 20 3.23 -11.77 -1.80
CA ALA A 20 4.62 -12.14 -1.98
C ALA A 20 5.17 -11.60 -3.32
N GLY A 21 6.48 -11.70 -3.52
CA GLY A 21 7.17 -11.27 -4.74
C GLY A 21 7.44 -9.77 -4.78
N THR A 22 8.04 -9.34 -5.90
CA THR A 22 8.37 -7.93 -6.13
C THR A 22 7.18 -7.21 -6.74
N ARG A 23 6.68 -6.18 -6.06
CA ARG A 23 5.48 -5.44 -6.47
C ARG A 23 5.48 -4.00 -5.97
N PRO A 24 4.69 -3.10 -6.59
CA PRO A 24 4.44 -1.79 -6.01
C PRO A 24 3.72 -1.91 -4.66
N ALA A 25 4.05 -1.02 -3.72
CA ALA A 25 3.32 -0.86 -2.47
C ALA A 25 3.32 0.61 -2.04
N VAL A 26 2.25 1.02 -1.37
CA VAL A 26 2.05 2.38 -0.88
C VAL A 26 2.52 2.45 0.57
N ILE A 27 3.31 3.46 0.89
CA ILE A 27 3.72 3.74 2.27
C ILE A 27 2.56 4.40 3.02
N ILE A 28 2.20 3.86 4.18
CA ILE A 28 1.14 4.44 5.03
C ILE A 28 1.64 4.88 6.41
N GLN A 29 2.91 4.63 6.72
CA GLN A 29 3.50 5.01 8.01
C GLN A 29 3.85 6.50 8.06
N SER A 30 3.49 7.17 9.16
CA SER A 30 3.88 8.56 9.40
C SER A 30 5.42 8.71 9.43
N PRO A 31 5.99 9.72 8.75
CA PRO A 31 7.42 10.02 8.78
C PRO A 31 7.97 10.24 10.20
N ARG A 32 7.10 10.65 11.15
CA ARG A 32 7.46 10.82 12.56
C ARG A 32 8.07 9.55 13.18
N PHE A 33 7.63 8.38 12.74
CA PHE A 33 8.14 7.09 13.22
C PHE A 33 9.21 6.50 12.29
N GLU A 34 9.41 7.06 11.09
CA GLU A 34 10.33 6.52 10.10
C GLU A 34 11.75 6.44 10.64
N LEU A 35 12.33 7.53 11.16
CA LEU A 35 13.74 7.54 11.58
C LEU A 35 14.07 6.58 12.73
N ARG A 36 13.06 6.11 13.48
CA ARG A 36 13.25 5.31 14.70
C ARG A 36 12.97 3.83 14.53
N LEU A 37 12.36 3.42 13.42
CA LEU A 37 11.94 2.03 13.19
C LEU A 37 12.73 1.40 12.04
N PRO A 38 13.19 0.13 12.17
CA PRO A 38 13.80 -0.61 11.07
C PRO A 38 12.77 -1.08 10.03
N THR A 39 11.49 -0.99 10.36
CA THR A 39 10.37 -1.39 9.51
C THR A 39 9.53 -0.20 9.05
N VAL A 40 8.71 -0.43 8.03
CA VAL A 40 7.71 0.49 7.53
C VAL A 40 6.39 -0.23 7.26
N LEU A 41 5.26 0.41 7.54
CA LEU A 41 3.94 -0.07 7.16
C LEU A 41 3.60 0.27 5.70
N ILE A 42 3.14 -0.74 4.98
CA ILE A 42 2.83 -0.65 3.54
C ILE A 42 1.50 -1.34 3.19
N VAL A 43 0.83 -0.84 2.16
CA VAL A 43 -0.29 -1.49 1.48
C VAL A 43 0.17 -2.00 0.12
N PRO A 44 0.23 -3.33 -0.12
CA PRO A 44 0.64 -3.89 -1.40
C PRO A 44 -0.36 -3.59 -2.52
N LEU A 45 0.17 -3.44 -3.74
CA LEU A 45 -0.62 -3.35 -4.97
C LEU A 45 -0.54 -4.65 -5.77
N THR A 46 -1.56 -4.92 -6.58
CA THR A 46 -1.58 -6.03 -7.56
C THR A 46 -2.16 -5.57 -8.88
N SER A 47 -1.63 -6.05 -10.01
CA SER A 47 -2.24 -5.85 -11.33
C SER A 47 -3.40 -6.81 -11.60
N GLN A 48 -3.67 -7.76 -10.69
CA GLN A 48 -4.77 -8.71 -10.83
C GLN A 48 -6.12 -8.03 -10.51
N LEU A 49 -6.76 -7.45 -11.52
CA LEU A 49 -7.99 -6.67 -11.37
C LEU A 49 -9.17 -7.44 -10.76
N LYS A 50 -9.19 -8.78 -10.85
CA LYS A 50 -10.22 -9.60 -10.17
C LYS A 50 -10.20 -9.41 -8.65
N ALA A 51 -9.09 -8.98 -8.06
CA ALA A 51 -8.98 -8.73 -6.63
C ALA A 51 -9.92 -7.63 -6.11
N GLN A 52 -10.48 -6.78 -6.99
CA GLN A 52 -11.48 -5.78 -6.62
C GLN A 52 -12.77 -6.37 -6.01
N MET A 53 -12.98 -7.69 -6.17
CA MET A 53 -14.12 -8.38 -5.56
C MET A 53 -13.99 -8.54 -4.04
N PHE A 54 -12.79 -8.36 -3.48
CA PHE A 54 -12.56 -8.49 -2.04
C PHE A 54 -12.87 -7.17 -1.31
N PRO A 55 -13.44 -7.22 -0.09
CA PRO A 55 -13.63 -6.04 0.74
C PRO A 55 -12.30 -5.31 1.03
N GLY A 56 -12.36 -3.98 1.20
CA GLY A 56 -11.16 -3.19 1.47
C GLY A 56 -10.20 -3.13 0.28
N THR A 57 -10.74 -3.14 -0.94
CA THR A 57 -9.97 -2.96 -2.17
C THR A 57 -10.62 -1.94 -3.08
N PHE A 58 -9.79 -1.28 -3.90
CA PHE A 58 -10.23 -0.39 -4.96
C PHE A 58 -9.14 -0.28 -6.04
N VAL A 59 -9.53 0.17 -7.23
CA VAL A 59 -8.62 0.35 -8.37
C VAL A 59 -7.96 1.72 -8.32
N ILE A 60 -6.65 1.74 -8.56
CA ILE A 60 -5.83 2.92 -8.80
C ILE A 60 -5.48 2.95 -10.28
N GLU A 61 -5.83 4.05 -10.94
CA GLU A 61 -5.50 4.29 -12.34
C GLU A 61 -4.07 4.84 -12.48
N PRO A 62 -3.30 4.44 -13.51
CA PRO A 62 -2.03 5.08 -13.84
C PRO A 62 -2.15 6.58 -14.07
N ASP A 63 -1.23 7.35 -13.49
CA ASP A 63 -1.10 8.77 -13.78
C ASP A 63 0.37 9.23 -13.75
N ALA A 64 0.61 10.50 -14.09
CA ALA A 64 1.95 11.08 -14.18
C ALA A 64 2.68 11.18 -12.83
N ALA A 65 1.96 11.26 -11.71
CA ALA A 65 2.52 11.39 -10.37
C ALA A 65 2.79 10.02 -9.73
N ASN A 66 1.86 9.08 -9.86
CA ASN A 66 1.96 7.74 -9.30
C ASN A 66 2.87 6.84 -10.14
N ARG A 67 3.01 7.13 -11.44
CA ARG A 67 3.90 6.45 -12.40
C ARG A 67 3.72 4.93 -12.47
N LEU A 68 2.55 4.43 -12.07
CA LEU A 68 2.18 3.04 -12.31
C LEU A 68 2.07 2.83 -13.82
N THR A 69 2.51 1.68 -14.31
CA THR A 69 2.44 1.35 -15.75
C THR A 69 1.15 0.65 -16.13
N THR A 70 0.41 0.15 -15.14
CA THR A 70 -0.83 -0.61 -15.32
C THR A 70 -1.82 -0.32 -14.21
N ARG A 71 -3.11 -0.51 -14.49
CA ARG A 71 -4.18 -0.46 -13.49
C ARG A 71 -3.87 -1.42 -12.36
N SER A 72 -3.94 -0.93 -11.14
CA SER A 72 -3.53 -1.67 -9.95
C SER A 72 -4.64 -1.66 -8.91
N VAL A 73 -4.82 -2.75 -8.17
CA VAL A 73 -5.74 -2.84 -7.04
C VAL A 73 -4.95 -2.66 -5.75
N ALA A 74 -5.39 -1.74 -4.89
CA ALA A 74 -4.88 -1.62 -3.53
C ALA A 74 -5.47 -2.72 -2.65
N LEU A 75 -4.61 -3.51 -2.00
CA LEU A 75 -5.02 -4.62 -1.13
C LEU A 75 -4.93 -4.19 0.33
N VAL A 76 -5.88 -3.38 0.82
CA VAL A 76 -5.80 -2.80 2.18
C VAL A 76 -5.79 -3.89 3.26
N PHE A 77 -6.49 -5.01 3.03
CA PHE A 77 -6.47 -6.18 3.92
C PHE A 77 -5.11 -6.91 3.97
N GLN A 78 -4.16 -6.54 3.11
CA GLN A 78 -2.77 -7.04 3.10
C GLN A 78 -1.79 -6.01 3.69
N LEU A 79 -2.31 -4.98 4.39
CA LEU A 79 -1.52 -4.04 5.18
C LEU A 79 -0.52 -4.80 6.06
N ARG A 80 0.77 -4.45 5.98
CA ARG A 80 1.79 -5.11 6.80
C ARG A 80 2.99 -4.22 7.08
N ALA A 81 3.74 -4.55 8.12
CA ALA A 81 5.08 -4.06 8.32
C ALA A 81 6.07 -4.87 7.45
N ILE A 82 7.02 -4.18 6.83
CA ILE A 82 8.17 -4.80 6.14
C ILE A 82 9.46 -4.18 6.64
N ASP A 83 10.55 -4.95 6.60
CA ASP A 83 11.90 -4.41 6.81
C ASP A 83 12.25 -3.42 5.69
N LYS A 84 12.81 -2.26 6.04
CA LYS A 84 13.16 -1.22 5.06
C LYS A 84 14.14 -1.68 3.98
N ARG A 85 14.96 -2.71 4.25
CA ARG A 85 15.87 -3.32 3.25
C ARG A 85 15.12 -3.96 2.09
N ARG A 86 13.81 -4.19 2.23
CA ARG A 86 12.92 -4.70 1.17
C ARG A 86 12.39 -3.62 0.25
N LEU A 87 12.52 -2.34 0.61
CA LEU A 87 12.25 -1.22 -0.29
C LEU A 87 13.35 -1.17 -1.36
N LYS A 88 12.96 -1.07 -2.63
CA LYS A 88 13.86 -0.84 -3.75
C LYS A 88 13.73 0.62 -4.17
N ASN A 89 13.33 0.88 -5.42
CA ASN A 89 13.21 2.23 -5.94
C ASN A 89 11.82 2.82 -5.64
N GLN A 90 11.78 4.12 -5.38
CA GLN A 90 10.54 4.88 -5.42
C GLN A 90 10.02 4.91 -6.86
N ILE A 91 8.74 4.60 -7.03
CA ILE A 91 8.04 4.61 -8.33
C ILE A 91 7.42 5.99 -8.54
N GLY A 92 6.64 6.45 -7.56
CA GLY A 92 5.89 7.70 -7.65
C GLY A 92 5.16 8.00 -6.35
N LYS A 93 4.05 8.72 -6.44
CA LYS A 93 3.22 9.12 -5.30
C LYS A 93 1.73 9.08 -5.65
N LEU A 94 0.91 8.55 -4.75
CA LEU A 94 -0.54 8.57 -4.91
C LEU A 94 -1.12 9.98 -4.82
N GLY A 95 -2.21 10.19 -5.57
CA GLY A 95 -3.09 11.34 -5.40
C GLY A 95 -3.81 11.31 -4.05
N GLN A 96 -4.28 12.48 -3.62
CA GLN A 96 -4.93 12.64 -2.32
C GLN A 96 -6.22 11.81 -2.19
N ALA A 97 -7.00 11.68 -3.27
CA ALA A 97 -8.25 10.92 -3.27
C ALA A 97 -8.02 9.42 -2.96
N ASP A 98 -7.10 8.79 -3.68
CA ASP A 98 -6.73 7.38 -3.45
C ASP A 98 -6.15 7.17 -2.06
N LEU A 99 -5.30 8.10 -1.59
CA LEU A 99 -4.73 8.02 -0.26
C LEU A 99 -5.82 8.08 0.84
N THR A 100 -6.80 8.98 0.69
CA THR A 100 -7.95 9.07 1.60
C THR A 100 -8.77 7.78 1.59
N LEU A 101 -8.96 7.15 0.43
CA LEU A 101 -9.63 5.84 0.33
C LEU A 101 -8.86 4.75 1.08
N ILE A 102 -7.52 4.68 0.94
CA ILE A 102 -6.71 3.74 1.73
C ILE A 102 -6.94 3.97 3.22
N GLN A 103 -6.87 5.22 3.69
CA GLN A 103 -7.03 5.55 5.11
C GLN A 103 -8.43 5.17 5.63
N SER A 104 -9.48 5.47 4.86
CA SER A 104 -10.86 5.08 5.19
C SER A 104 -11.00 3.57 5.30
N HIS A 105 -10.48 2.81 4.33
CA HIS A 105 -10.52 1.36 4.38
C HIS A 105 -9.66 0.77 5.51
N ILE A 106 -8.54 1.38 5.87
CA ILE A 106 -7.76 0.97 7.04
C ILE A 106 -8.61 1.13 8.30
N LYS A 107 -9.24 2.30 8.50
CA LYS A 107 -10.13 2.54 9.66
C LYS A 107 -11.25 1.50 9.75
N GLN A 108 -11.91 1.22 8.63
CA GLN A 108 -12.94 0.17 8.54
C GLN A 108 -12.38 -1.22 8.89
N LEU A 109 -11.20 -1.58 8.36
CA LEU A 109 -10.56 -2.88 8.58
C LEU A 109 -10.27 -3.15 10.06
N ILE A 110 -9.93 -2.11 10.83
CA ILE A 110 -9.60 -2.22 12.25
C ILE A 110 -10.70 -1.65 13.17
N GLN A 111 -11.91 -1.44 12.64
CA GLN A 111 -13.09 -0.99 13.39
C GLN A 111 -12.86 0.32 14.17
N ILE A 112 -12.16 1.27 13.57
CA ILE A 112 -12.06 2.64 14.09
C ILE A 112 -13.21 3.45 13.50
N GLU A 113 -14.11 3.91 14.38
CA GLU A 113 -15.16 4.87 14.05
C GLU A 113 -14.57 6.28 13.91
N GLU A 114 -15.06 7.06 12.95
CA GLU A 114 -14.79 8.50 12.94
C GLU A 114 -15.76 9.16 13.93
N GLU A 115 -15.24 9.80 14.97
CA GLU A 115 -16.07 10.68 15.81
C GLU A 115 -16.62 11.80 14.93
N ASN A 116 -17.96 11.88 14.85
CA ASN A 116 -18.68 12.95 14.16
C ASN A 116 -18.42 14.33 14.79
#